data_AF-A0A7H5ETZ6-F1
#
_entry.id   AF-A0A7H5ETZ6-F1
#
_cell.length_a   1.000
_cell.length_b   1.000
_cell.length_c   1.000
_cell.angle_alpha   90.00
_cell.angle_beta   90.00
_cell.angle_gamma   90.00
#
_symmetry.space_group_name_H-M   'P 1'
#
loop_
_entity.id
_entity.type
_entity.pdbx_description
1 polymer ?
#
loop_
_entity_poly.entity_id
_entity_poly.type
_entity_poly.pdbx_seq_one_letter_code
_entity_poly.pdbx_strand_id
1 'polypeptide(L)'
;MPDHFHFLVRVKSEGISLSSTKKAPDDGQGSPDNVYQQRMSHEIKTMLSSYTKAYNRRYARRGSLFKAKTKAKLAHLDFIELEENKNDLVPYVARCFHYIHANPVVAGLANREEEWPFSSAQDYYGLRNGTLCNQELAREILGKYI
;
A
#
# COMPACT_ATOMS: atom_id res chain seq x y z
N MET A 1 7.85 -1.73 -8.32
CA MET A 1 8.31 -1.51 -9.70
C MET A 1 9.28 -0.34 -9.72
N PRO A 2 10.05 -0.12 -10.81
CA PRO A 2 11.07 0.93 -10.87
C PRO A 2 10.54 2.35 -10.63
N ASP A 3 9.30 2.63 -11.00
CA ASP A 3 8.67 3.96 -10.99
C ASP A 3 7.48 4.09 -10.02
N HIS A 4 6.93 2.98 -9.52
CA HIS A 4 5.84 2.98 -8.54
C HIS A 4 5.80 1.71 -7.67
N PHE A 5 5.01 1.76 -6.60
CA PHE A 5 4.80 0.67 -5.65
C PHE A 5 3.31 0.45 -5.39
N HIS A 6 2.96 -0.77 -5.03
CA HIS A 6 1.63 -1.16 -4.58
C HIS A 6 1.75 -1.84 -3.22
N PHE A 7 0.86 -1.50 -2.30
CA PHE A 7 0.78 -2.11 -0.98
C PHE A 7 -0.62 -2.63 -0.73
N LEU A 8 -0.70 -3.86 -0.19
CA LEU A 8 -1.91 -4.40 0.40
C LEU A 8 -1.72 -4.41 1.92
N VAL A 9 -2.55 -3.66 2.63
CA VAL A 9 -2.34 -3.35 4.04
C VAL A 9 -3.63 -3.49 4.84
N ARG A 10 -3.57 -4.21 5.96
CA ARG A 10 -4.58 -4.16 7.00
C ARG A 10 -4.15 -3.14 8.05
N VAL A 11 -4.93 -2.07 8.18
CA VAL A 11 -4.62 -0.96 9.10
C VAL A 11 -5.08 -1.33 10.50
N LYS A 12 -4.21 -1.16 11.50
CA LYS A 12 -4.60 -1.29 12.91
C LYS A 12 -5.44 -0.08 13.36
N SER A 13 -6.17 -0.22 14.46
CA SER A 13 -7.00 0.86 15.02
C SER A 13 -6.22 2.16 15.26
N GLU A 14 -4.96 2.07 15.71
CA GLU A 14 -4.10 3.24 15.92
C GLU A 14 -3.79 3.94 14.60
N GLY A 15 -3.61 3.18 13.52
CA GLY A 15 -3.40 3.73 12.18
C GLY A 15 -4.63 4.43 11.63
N ILE A 16 -5.82 4.06 12.09
CA ILE A 16 -7.11 4.67 11.70
C ILE A 16 -7.40 5.96 12.48
N SER A 17 -6.78 6.13 13.65
CA SER A 17 -6.97 7.34 14.48
C SER A 17 -6.45 8.62 13.81
N LEU A 18 -6.88 9.77 14.33
CA LEU A 18 -6.40 11.08 13.87
C LEU A 18 -4.94 11.31 14.29
N SER A 19 -4.16 11.89 13.39
CA SER A 19 -2.83 12.44 13.70
C SER A 19 -2.95 13.86 14.26
N SER A 20 -1.84 14.40 14.78
CA SER A 20 -1.72 15.82 15.13
C SER A 20 -1.57 16.75 13.92
N THR A 21 -1.50 16.21 12.71
CA THR A 21 -1.25 16.97 11.48
C THR A 21 -2.57 17.37 10.82
N LYS A 22 -2.78 18.68 10.62
CA LYS A 22 -3.93 19.21 9.88
C LYS A 22 -3.89 18.76 8.42
N LYS A 23 -5.07 18.47 7.86
CA LYS A 23 -5.21 18.20 6.43
C LYS A 23 -4.98 19.50 5.66
N ALA A 24 -4.25 19.43 4.55
CA ALA A 24 -4.12 20.58 3.66
C ALA A 24 -5.49 20.89 3.05
N PRO A 25 -5.82 22.16 2.78
CA PRO A 25 -7.04 22.50 2.05
C PRO A 25 -7.06 21.77 0.73
N ASP A 26 -8.21 21.18 0.34
CA ASP A 26 -8.37 20.72 -1.03
C ASP A 26 -8.61 21.94 -1.93
N ASP A 27 -8.11 21.88 -3.17
CA ASP A 27 -7.91 23.00 -4.09
C ASP A 27 -9.24 23.63 -4.61
N GLY A 28 -10.14 24.09 -3.74
CA GLY A 28 -11.36 24.80 -4.11
C GLY A 28 -12.58 24.67 -3.20
N GLN A 29 -12.54 23.84 -2.15
CA GLN A 29 -13.61 23.79 -1.14
C GLN A 29 -12.98 24.00 0.23
N GLY A 30 -13.40 25.08 0.90
CA GLY A 30 -13.00 25.38 2.27
C GLY A 30 -13.09 24.10 3.10
N SER A 31 -11.95 23.62 3.57
CA SER A 31 -11.96 22.47 4.46
C SER A 31 -12.63 22.91 5.76
N PRO A 32 -13.49 22.09 6.37
CA PRO A 32 -14.01 22.38 7.70
C PRO A 32 -12.84 22.73 8.62
N ASP A 33 -12.99 23.74 9.47
CA ASP A 33 -11.99 24.04 10.48
C ASP A 33 -11.70 22.77 11.29
N ASN A 34 -10.41 22.45 11.46
CA ASN A 34 -9.91 21.33 12.26
C ASN A 34 -10.09 19.91 11.71
N VAL A 35 -10.02 19.70 10.38
CA VAL A 35 -9.84 18.34 9.84
C VAL A 35 -8.38 17.88 9.97
N TYR A 36 -8.15 16.80 10.71
CA TYR A 36 -6.84 16.18 10.88
C TYR A 36 -6.66 15.00 9.92
N GLN A 37 -5.41 14.73 9.54
CA GLN A 37 -5.07 13.58 8.71
C GLN A 37 -5.18 12.30 9.53
N GLN A 38 -5.64 11.22 8.91
CA GLN A 38 -5.52 9.87 9.46
C GLN A 38 -4.04 9.55 9.74
N ARG A 39 -3.75 8.90 10.87
CA ARG A 39 -2.38 8.59 11.29
C ARG A 39 -1.61 7.78 10.25
N MET A 40 -2.22 6.77 9.64
CA MET A 40 -1.58 6.02 8.56
C MET A 40 -1.19 6.92 7.38
N SER A 41 -2.07 7.80 6.93
CA SER A 41 -1.78 8.74 5.84
C SER A 41 -0.63 9.68 6.21
N HIS A 42 -0.58 10.12 7.47
CA HIS A 42 0.52 10.93 7.99
C HIS A 42 1.86 10.17 7.97
N GLU A 43 1.87 8.91 8.42
CA GLU A 43 3.07 8.08 8.42
C GLU A 43 3.57 7.77 7.01
N ILE A 44 2.67 7.52 6.05
CA ILE A 44 3.03 7.37 4.63
C ILE A 44 3.67 8.66 4.11
N LYS A 45 3.10 9.83 4.41
CA LYS A 45 3.69 11.12 4.05
C LYS A 45 5.10 11.27 4.63
N THR A 46 5.29 10.91 5.90
CA THR A 46 6.60 10.96 6.58
C THR A 46 7.60 10.03 5.91
N MET A 47 7.21 8.78 5.62
CA MET A 47 8.04 7.79 4.92
C MET A 47 8.50 8.32 3.56
N LEU A 48 7.59 8.80 2.72
CA LEU A 48 7.89 9.31 1.38
C LEU A 48 8.78 10.56 1.43
N SER A 49 8.52 11.46 2.38
CA SER A 49 9.32 12.67 2.57
C SER A 49 10.74 12.36 3.02
N SER A 50 10.89 11.42 3.96
CA SER A 50 12.20 10.96 4.46
C SER A 50 13.01 10.30 3.35
N TYR A 51 12.39 9.41 2.55
CA TYR A 51 13.04 8.82 1.39
C TYR A 51 13.45 9.88 0.36
N THR A 52 12.57 10.81 0.03
CA THR A 52 12.86 11.91 -0.92
C THR A 52 14.07 12.74 -0.47
N LYS A 53 14.15 13.09 0.82
CA LYS A 53 15.30 13.83 1.38
C LYS A 53 16.61 13.05 1.23
N ALA A 54 16.60 11.76 1.57
CA ALA A 54 17.77 10.90 1.45
C ALA A 54 18.21 10.73 -0.01
N TYR A 55 17.26 10.46 -0.90
CA TYR A 55 17.50 10.32 -2.34
C TYR A 55 18.08 11.60 -2.95
N ASN A 56 17.46 12.76 -2.67
CA ASN A 56 17.93 14.05 -3.15
C ASN A 56 19.35 14.37 -2.68
N ARG A 57 19.67 14.07 -1.41
CA ARG A 57 21.04 14.21 -0.89
C ARG A 57 22.02 13.31 -1.63
N ARG A 58 21.68 12.04 -1.83
CA ARG A 58 22.54 11.05 -2.49
C ARG A 58 22.88 11.41 -3.93
N TYR A 59 21.92 11.95 -4.67
CA TYR A 59 22.07 12.22 -6.10
C TYR A 59 22.23 13.72 -6.42
N ALA A 60 22.51 14.56 -5.42
CA ALA A 60 22.62 16.02 -5.55
C ALA A 60 21.42 16.67 -6.29
N ARG A 61 20.21 16.17 -6.02
CA ARG A 61 18.96 16.65 -6.61
C ARG A 61 18.19 17.55 -5.63
N ARG A 62 17.20 18.27 -6.16
CA ARG A 62 16.21 19.04 -5.39
C ARG A 62 14.81 18.78 -5.94
N GLY A 63 13.78 19.10 -5.15
CA GLY A 63 12.38 18.99 -5.55
C GLY A 63 11.69 17.70 -5.13
N SER A 64 10.45 17.52 -5.59
CA SER A 64 9.64 16.33 -5.30
C SER A 64 10.14 15.12 -6.08
N LEU A 65 10.12 13.95 -5.44
CA LEU A 65 10.40 12.67 -6.09
C LEU A 65 9.12 11.89 -6.42
N PHE A 66 8.11 12.00 -5.55
CA PHE A 66 6.84 11.30 -5.71
C PHE A 66 5.77 12.22 -6.31
N LYS A 67 4.81 11.61 -7.03
CA LYS A 67 3.61 12.30 -7.49
C LYS A 67 2.78 12.75 -6.27
N ALA A 68 2.21 13.94 -6.35
CA ALA A 68 1.31 14.44 -5.31
C ALA A 68 0.06 13.55 -5.19
N LYS A 69 -0.46 13.43 -3.96
CA LYS A 69 -1.65 12.66 -3.56
C LYS A 69 -1.53 11.14 -3.87
N THR A 70 -1.24 10.34 -2.84
CA THR A 70 -1.26 8.86 -2.95
C THR A 70 -2.66 8.34 -3.23
N LYS A 71 -2.79 7.31 -4.06
CA LYS A 71 -4.06 6.62 -4.31
C LYS A 71 -4.29 5.55 -3.24
N ALA A 72 -5.50 5.48 -2.69
CA ALA A 72 -5.93 4.44 -1.79
C ALA A 72 -7.32 3.96 -2.18
N LYS A 73 -7.55 2.64 -2.10
CA LYS A 73 -8.85 2.01 -2.33
C LYS A 73 -9.12 1.05 -1.18
N LEU A 74 -10.29 1.15 -0.56
CA LEU A 74 -10.69 0.24 0.50
C LEU A 74 -11.13 -1.08 -0.12
N ALA A 75 -10.40 -2.15 0.20
CA ALA A 75 -10.62 -3.46 -0.42
C ALA A 75 -11.98 -4.11 -0.07
N HIS A 76 -12.68 -3.60 0.95
CA HIS A 76 -13.98 -4.10 1.37
C HIS A 76 -15.17 -3.30 0.81
N LEU A 77 -14.95 -2.09 0.28
CA LEU A 77 -16.06 -1.20 -0.13
C LEU A 77 -16.69 -1.58 -1.47
N ASP A 78 -15.92 -2.17 -2.39
CA ASP A 78 -16.45 -2.64 -3.69
C ASP A 78 -17.51 -3.75 -3.56
N PHE A 79 -17.74 -4.27 -2.34
CA PHE A 79 -18.70 -5.34 -2.04
C PHE A 79 -19.87 -4.88 -1.17
N ILE A 80 -19.88 -3.65 -0.66
CA ILE A 80 -21.05 -3.14 0.10
C ILE A 80 -22.22 -2.84 -0.85
N GLU A 81 -21.95 -2.54 -2.12
CA GLU A 81 -23.00 -2.37 -3.15
C GLU A 81 -23.48 -3.70 -3.77
N LEU A 82 -22.77 -4.81 -3.52
CA LEU A 82 -23.21 -6.15 -3.89
C LEU A 82 -23.83 -6.79 -2.63
N GLU A 83 -25.05 -6.35 -2.32
CA GLU A 83 -25.88 -6.98 -1.30
C GLU A 83 -25.90 -8.51 -1.50
N GLU A 84 -25.84 -9.23 -0.36
CA GLU A 84 -26.13 -10.66 -0.15
C GLU A 84 -24.99 -11.67 0.03
N ASN A 85 -23.72 -11.45 -0.35
CA ASN A 85 -22.67 -12.49 -0.14
C ASN A 85 -21.39 -12.02 0.57
N LYS A 86 -21.33 -12.27 1.89
CA LYS A 86 -20.11 -12.12 2.73
C LYS A 86 -18.91 -12.96 2.23
N ASN A 87 -19.13 -13.93 1.34
CA ASN A 87 -18.10 -14.80 0.77
C ASN A 87 -17.22 -14.11 -0.31
N ASP A 88 -17.57 -12.92 -0.79
CA ASP A 88 -16.90 -12.27 -1.94
C ASP A 88 -15.75 -11.31 -1.59
N LEU A 89 -15.60 -10.95 -0.31
CA LEU A 89 -14.55 -10.03 0.15
C LEU A 89 -13.15 -10.65 0.11
N VAL A 90 -13.05 -11.94 0.45
CA VAL A 90 -11.77 -12.70 0.38
C VAL A 90 -11.29 -12.84 -1.08
N PRO A 91 -12.15 -13.18 -2.07
CA PRO A 91 -11.79 -13.17 -3.49
C PRO A 91 -11.13 -11.89 -4.01
N TYR A 92 -11.58 -10.70 -3.56
CA TYR A 92 -10.96 -9.45 -4.03
C TYR A 92 -9.62 -9.15 -3.38
N VAL A 93 -9.50 -9.36 -2.07
CA VAL A 93 -8.22 -9.20 -1.37
C VAL A 93 -7.19 -10.17 -1.96
N ALA A 94 -7.59 -11.41 -2.26
CA ALA A 94 -6.77 -12.38 -2.97
C ALA A 94 -6.39 -11.90 -4.38
N ARG A 95 -7.35 -11.38 -5.15
CA ARG A 95 -7.07 -10.79 -6.48
C ARG A 95 -6.05 -9.65 -6.39
N CYS A 96 -6.18 -8.76 -5.42
CA CYS A 96 -5.22 -7.70 -5.18
C CYS A 96 -3.84 -8.26 -4.79
N PHE A 97 -3.79 -9.28 -3.95
CA PHE A 97 -2.56 -9.96 -3.56
C PHE A 97 -1.82 -10.51 -4.80
N HIS A 98 -2.49 -11.35 -5.60
CA HIS A 98 -1.91 -11.91 -6.83
C HIS A 98 -1.57 -10.81 -7.85
N TYR A 99 -2.43 -9.80 -8.03
CA TYR A 99 -2.12 -8.68 -8.91
C TYR A 99 -0.81 -7.98 -8.52
N ILE A 100 -0.60 -7.73 -7.22
CA ILE A 100 0.62 -7.07 -6.74
C ILE A 100 1.85 -7.91 -7.04
N HIS A 101 1.79 -9.23 -6.83
CA HIS A 101 2.92 -10.14 -7.06
C HIS A 101 3.17 -10.44 -8.54
N ALA A 102 2.13 -10.43 -9.38
CA ALA A 102 2.23 -10.60 -10.82
C ALA A 102 2.77 -9.35 -11.54
N ASN A 103 2.66 -8.15 -10.95
CA ASN A 103 3.05 -6.89 -11.60
C ASN A 103 4.48 -6.88 -12.19
N PRO A 104 5.53 -7.37 -11.51
CA PRO A 104 6.87 -7.46 -12.10
C PRO A 104 6.92 -8.36 -13.35
N VAL A 105 6.16 -9.46 -13.36
CA VAL A 105 6.09 -10.37 -14.51
C VAL A 105 5.36 -9.73 -15.68
N VAL A 106 4.18 -9.14 -15.41
CA VAL A 106 3.39 -8.42 -16.43
C VAL A 106 4.17 -7.25 -17.03
N ALA A 107 5.01 -6.59 -16.23
CA ALA A 107 5.88 -5.49 -16.68
C ALA A 107 7.16 -5.97 -17.39
N GLY A 108 7.39 -7.28 -17.54
CA GLY A 108 8.59 -7.84 -18.17
C GLY A 108 9.87 -7.67 -17.36
N LEU A 109 9.76 -7.44 -16.05
CA LEU A 109 10.89 -7.23 -15.13
C LEU A 109 11.43 -8.53 -14.52
N ALA A 110 10.64 -9.60 -14.56
CA ALA A 110 10.98 -10.93 -14.05
C ALA A 110 10.21 -12.00 -14.84
N ASN A 111 10.72 -13.23 -14.95
CA ASN A 111 9.98 -14.32 -15.61
C ASN A 111 8.97 -14.96 -14.66
N ARG A 112 9.25 -14.92 -13.36
CA ARG A 112 8.37 -15.41 -12.29
C ARG A 112 8.27 -14.40 -11.15
N GLU A 113 7.20 -14.47 -10.36
CA GLU A 113 6.90 -13.49 -9.32
C GLU A 113 8.00 -13.43 -8.25
N GLU A 114 8.52 -14.59 -7.86
CA GLU A 114 9.55 -14.78 -6.84
C GLU A 114 10.97 -14.41 -7.31
N GLU A 115 11.16 -14.18 -8.61
CA GLU A 115 12.45 -13.71 -9.15
C GLU A 115 12.63 -12.20 -8.94
N TRP A 116 11.56 -11.44 -8.69
CA TRP A 116 11.66 -10.01 -8.45
C TRP A 116 12.07 -9.71 -7.00
N PRO A 117 13.30 -9.22 -6.73
CA PRO A 117 13.82 -9.12 -5.35
C PRO A 117 13.13 -8.02 -4.54
N PHE A 118 12.49 -7.05 -5.20
CA PHE A 118 11.82 -5.91 -4.59
C PHE A 118 10.31 -6.15 -4.38
N SER A 119 9.91 -7.42 -4.26
CA SER A 119 8.55 -7.86 -3.92
C SER A 119 8.57 -8.76 -2.68
N SER A 120 7.44 -8.89 -2.00
CA SER A 120 7.24 -9.88 -0.94
C SER A 120 6.96 -11.29 -1.47
N ALA A 121 6.85 -11.48 -2.79
CA ALA A 121 6.65 -12.81 -3.40
C ALA A 121 7.68 -13.82 -2.89
N GLN A 122 8.97 -13.45 -2.82
CA GLN A 122 10.02 -14.31 -2.27
C GLN A 122 9.73 -14.83 -0.85
N ASP A 123 9.10 -14.00 -0.02
CA ASP A 123 8.75 -14.37 1.35
C ASP A 123 7.62 -15.42 1.38
N TYR A 124 6.65 -15.31 0.47
CA TYR A 124 5.54 -16.26 0.35
C TYR A 124 5.94 -17.58 -0.33
N TYR A 125 6.92 -17.55 -1.23
CA TYR A 125 7.52 -18.74 -1.84
C TYR A 125 8.58 -19.43 -0.94
N GLY A 126 8.85 -18.90 0.25
CA GLY A 126 9.85 -19.47 1.17
C GLY A 126 11.30 -19.34 0.69
N LEU A 127 11.55 -18.50 -0.31
CA LEU A 127 12.89 -18.20 -0.82
C LEU A 127 13.60 -17.12 0.01
N ARG A 128 12.85 -16.40 0.84
CA ARG A 128 13.36 -15.38 1.75
C ARG A 128 12.62 -15.44 3.09
N ASN A 129 13.35 -15.15 4.16
CA ASN A 129 12.82 -15.06 5.52
C ASN A 129 12.66 -13.59 5.96
N GLY A 130 12.03 -12.77 5.13
CA GLY A 130 11.79 -11.36 5.42
C GLY A 130 10.71 -11.15 6.48
N THR A 131 10.90 -10.15 7.34
CA THR A 131 9.99 -9.81 8.45
C THR A 131 9.09 -8.61 8.17
N LEU A 132 9.21 -8.00 7.00
CA LEU A 132 8.47 -6.80 6.62
C LEU A 132 6.96 -7.08 6.45
N CYS A 133 6.62 -8.22 5.84
CA CYS A 133 5.24 -8.65 5.66
C CYS A 133 4.84 -9.63 6.77
N ASN A 134 3.67 -9.39 7.37
CA ASN A 134 3.08 -10.35 8.29
C ASN A 134 2.45 -11.50 7.49
N GLN A 135 3.25 -12.53 7.19
CA GLN A 135 2.81 -13.68 6.40
C GLN A 135 1.74 -14.51 7.12
N GLU A 136 1.77 -14.58 8.45
CA GLU A 136 0.76 -15.28 9.24
C GLU A 136 -0.62 -14.63 9.08
N LEU A 137 -0.69 -13.30 9.23
CA LEU A 137 -1.91 -12.55 8.98
C LEU A 137 -2.39 -12.67 7.54
N ALA A 138 -1.48 -12.69 6.57
CA ALA A 138 -1.84 -12.91 5.17
C ALA A 138 -2.46 -14.30 4.96
N ARG A 139 -1.88 -15.36 5.54
CA ARG A 139 -2.45 -16.72 5.51
C ARG A 139 -3.79 -16.80 6.23
N GLU A 140 -3.97 -16.09 7.35
CA GLU A 140 -5.24 -16.02 8.07
C GLU A 140 -6.36 -15.40 7.20
N ILE A 141 -6.06 -14.29 6.52
CA ILE A 141 -7.04 -13.55 5.70
C ILE A 141 -7.31 -14.26 4.37
N LEU A 142 -6.27 -14.75 3.70
CA LEU A 142 -6.36 -15.31 2.35
C LEU A 142 -6.66 -16.82 2.36
N GLY A 143 -6.37 -17.54 3.45
CA GLY A 143 -6.64 -18.96 3.58
C GLY A 143 -6.10 -19.77 2.40
N LYS A 144 -7.00 -20.40 1.66
CA LYS A 144 -6.69 -21.24 0.48
C LYS A 144 -6.25 -20.46 -0.77
N TYR A 145 -6.28 -19.13 -0.74
CA TYR A 145 -5.94 -18.26 -1.87
C TYR A 145 -4.51 -17.72 -1.82
N ILE A 146 -3.64 -18.31 -1.00
CA ILE A 146 -2.23 -17.91 -0.86
C ILE A 146 -1.28 -18.91 -1.48
#